data_AF-A0AAV4ZTI8-F1
#
_entry.id   AF-A0AAV4ZTI8-F1
#
_cell.length_a   1.000
_cell.length_b   1.000
_cell.length_c   1.000
_cell.angle_alpha   90.00
_cell.angle_beta   90.00
_cell.angle_gamma   90.00
#
_symmetry.space_group_name_H-M   'P 1'
#
loop_
_entity.id
_entity.type
_entity.pdbx_description
1 polymer ?
#
loop_
_entity_poly.entity_id
_entity_poly.type
_entity_poly.pdbx_seq_one_letter_code
_entity_poly.pdbx_strand_id
1 'polypeptide(L)'
;MTYSSSRIATAIAEVVAGGRFDGFSGNCARFAIALNHALGDVGEFHIVDGGHPEYADHVLLKVGEDYYDAAGASSAEAVGRAWDGPPEYFGEAGEEDSVLRLADDSGCMGAPLDMEALEARLREALGPADAPSAPTL
;
A
#
# COMPACT_ATOMS: atom_id res chain seq x y z
N MET A 1 7.41 3.10 -17.19
CA MET A 1 8.23 2.07 -16.51
C MET A 1 7.27 1.23 -15.71
N THR A 2 7.28 -0.10 -15.85
CA THR A 2 6.26 -0.96 -15.20
C THR A 2 6.96 -2.00 -14.35
N TYR A 3 6.87 -1.86 -13.03
CA TYR A 3 7.29 -2.90 -12.09
C TYR A 3 6.35 -4.11 -12.21
N SER A 4 6.89 -5.34 -12.17
CA SER A 4 6.03 -6.53 -12.12
C SER A 4 5.40 -6.67 -10.74
N SER A 5 4.20 -7.25 -10.68
CA SER A 5 3.50 -7.46 -9.41
C SER A 5 4.31 -8.24 -8.37
N SER A 6 5.01 -9.28 -8.82
CA SER A 6 5.93 -10.06 -7.98
C SER A 6 7.05 -9.21 -7.38
N ARG A 7 7.58 -8.24 -8.13
CA ARG A 7 8.67 -7.37 -7.67
C ARG A 7 8.18 -6.38 -6.63
N ILE A 8 7.00 -5.79 -6.85
CA ILE A 8 6.36 -4.91 -5.87
C ILE A 8 6.10 -5.70 -4.57
N ALA A 9 5.54 -6.91 -4.67
CA ALA A 9 5.28 -7.77 -3.52
C ALA A 9 6.56 -8.15 -2.74
N THR A 10 7.65 -8.48 -3.43
CA THR A 10 8.93 -8.78 -2.79
C THR A 10 9.48 -7.55 -2.06
N ALA A 11 9.46 -6.38 -2.68
CA ALA A 11 9.94 -5.14 -2.05
C ALA A 11 9.14 -4.80 -0.78
N ILE A 12 7.81 -4.96 -0.84
CA ILE A 12 6.92 -4.80 0.33
C ILE A 12 7.35 -5.77 1.44
N ALA A 13 7.50 -7.06 1.12
CA ALA A 13 7.86 -8.08 2.11
C ALA A 13 9.22 -7.80 2.77
N GLU A 14 10.23 -7.36 2.02
CA GLU A 14 11.55 -6.99 2.56
C GLU A 14 11.48 -5.80 3.52
N VAL A 15 10.72 -4.77 3.15
CA VAL A 15 10.57 -3.55 3.96
C VAL A 15 9.75 -3.82 5.22
N VAL A 16 8.66 -4.59 5.11
CA VAL A 16 7.79 -4.95 6.22
C VAL A 16 8.47 -5.92 7.18
N ALA A 17 9.16 -6.97 6.69
CA ALA A 17 9.93 -7.88 7.55
C ALA A 17 11.05 -7.17 8.31
N GLY A 18 11.60 -6.09 7.73
CA GLY A 18 12.60 -5.24 8.35
C GLY A 18 12.05 -4.09 9.21
N GLY A 19 10.74 -4.03 9.49
CA GLY A 19 10.10 -2.96 10.27
C GLY A 19 9.02 -3.49 11.22
N ARG A 20 8.85 -2.86 12.39
CA ARG A 20 7.72 -3.15 13.29
C ARG A 20 6.48 -2.41 12.77
N PHE A 21 5.67 -3.05 11.94
CA PHE A 21 4.38 -2.54 11.47
C PHE A 21 3.24 -3.24 12.23
N ASP A 22 3.03 -2.88 13.49
CA ASP A 22 1.88 -3.36 14.30
C ASP A 22 0.82 -2.24 14.40
N GLY A 23 -0.39 -2.47 13.88
CA GLY A 23 -1.57 -1.58 14.03
C GLY A 23 -1.86 -0.71 12.79
N PHE A 24 -2.93 -1.04 12.05
CA PHE A 24 -2.92 -0.88 10.59
C PHE A 24 -3.80 0.19 9.96
N SER A 25 -4.81 0.71 10.61
CA SER A 25 -5.87 1.41 9.86
C SER A 25 -5.52 2.87 9.44
N GLY A 26 -4.37 3.42 9.87
CA GLY A 26 -3.86 4.73 9.42
C GLY A 26 -2.41 4.70 8.95
N ASN A 27 -1.79 3.52 9.06
CA ASN A 27 -0.52 3.19 8.43
C ASN A 27 -0.74 2.68 7.01
N CYS A 28 -1.88 2.08 6.67
CA CYS A 28 -2.18 1.62 5.31
C CYS A 28 -2.22 2.77 4.29
N ALA A 29 -2.83 3.90 4.63
CA ALA A 29 -2.82 5.11 3.82
C ALA A 29 -1.40 5.64 3.59
N ARG A 30 -0.63 5.83 4.68
CA ARG A 30 0.77 6.28 4.62
C ARG A 30 1.66 5.31 3.84
N PHE A 31 1.45 4.00 4.03
CA PHE A 31 2.15 2.97 3.28
C PHE A 31 1.81 3.01 1.80
N ALA A 32 0.52 3.11 1.44
CA ALA A 32 0.07 3.21 0.06
C ALA A 32 0.66 4.44 -0.63
N ILE A 33 0.70 5.59 0.06
CA ILE A 33 1.34 6.82 -0.44
C ILE A 33 2.84 6.61 -0.66
N ALA A 34 3.55 6.09 0.35
CA ALA A 34 4.99 5.84 0.24
C ALA A 34 5.32 4.85 -0.89
N LEU A 35 4.49 3.82 -1.06
CA LEU A 35 4.61 2.87 -2.16
C LEU A 35 4.35 3.55 -3.50
N ASN A 36 3.34 4.39 -3.62
CA ASN A 36 3.05 5.12 -4.85
C ASN A 36 4.22 6.04 -5.24
N HIS A 37 4.76 6.81 -4.29
CA HIS A 37 5.94 7.65 -4.48
C HIS A 37 7.20 6.84 -4.86
N ALA A 38 7.35 5.63 -4.32
CA ALA A 38 8.47 4.75 -4.66
C ALA A 38 8.34 4.16 -6.08
N LEU A 39 7.11 4.01 -6.57
CA LEU A 39 6.79 3.54 -7.92
C LEU A 39 6.74 4.66 -8.96
N GLY A 40 6.82 5.93 -8.54
CA GLY A 40 6.76 7.09 -9.41
C GLY A 40 5.35 7.55 -9.74
N ASP A 41 4.44 7.47 -8.77
CA ASP A 41 3.11 8.09 -8.81
C ASP A 41 2.19 7.53 -9.90
N VAL A 42 2.17 6.20 -10.03
CA VAL A 42 1.48 5.47 -11.10
C VAL A 42 0.22 4.71 -10.64
N GLY A 43 -0.03 4.66 -9.33
CA GLY A 43 -1.10 3.89 -8.73
C GLY A 43 -2.38 4.69 -8.46
N GLU A 44 -3.46 3.96 -8.23
CA GLU A 44 -4.75 4.48 -7.78
C GLU A 44 -4.99 4.08 -6.32
N PHE A 45 -5.54 4.95 -5.51
CA PHE A 45 -5.93 4.63 -4.14
C PHE A 45 -7.35 4.07 -4.11
N HIS A 46 -7.50 2.93 -3.45
CA HIS A 46 -8.77 2.23 -3.27
C HIS A 46 -9.01 1.98 -1.79
N ILE A 47 -10.28 1.93 -1.39
CA ILE A 47 -10.67 1.68 0.00
C ILE A 47 -11.54 0.43 0.10
N VAL A 48 -11.49 -0.23 1.24
CA VAL A 48 -12.38 -1.34 1.59
C VAL A 48 -12.92 -1.18 3.00
N ASP A 49 -14.20 -1.52 3.17
CA ASP A 49 -14.85 -1.53 4.48
C ASP A 49 -14.44 -2.78 5.28
N GLY A 50 -13.95 -2.56 6.50
CA GLY A 50 -13.56 -3.59 7.46
C GLY A 50 -14.71 -4.21 8.25
N GLY A 51 -15.93 -3.69 8.13
CA GLY A 51 -17.11 -4.18 8.84
C GLY A 51 -17.02 -4.10 10.38
N HIS A 52 -16.01 -3.42 10.93
CA HIS A 52 -15.85 -3.23 12.37
C HIS A 52 -16.41 -1.86 12.78
N PRO A 53 -17.33 -1.79 13.75
CA PRO A 53 -18.02 -0.54 14.10
C PRO A 53 -17.14 0.55 14.73
N GLU A 54 -15.85 0.27 14.95
CA GLU A 54 -14.90 1.15 15.65
C GLU A 54 -13.64 1.50 14.84
N TYR A 55 -13.41 0.88 13.66
CA TYR A 55 -12.23 1.13 12.83
C TYR A 55 -12.63 1.16 11.36
N ALA A 56 -12.34 2.28 10.69
CA ALA A 56 -12.72 2.54 9.31
C ALA A 56 -11.63 2.16 8.30
N ASP A 57 -12.12 1.82 7.11
CA ASP A 57 -11.56 1.99 5.77
C ASP A 57 -10.06 1.67 5.59
N HIS A 58 -9.75 0.47 5.10
CA HIS A 58 -8.37 0.09 4.74
C HIS A 58 -8.04 0.62 3.33
N VAL A 59 -6.90 1.31 3.21
CA VAL A 59 -6.42 1.86 1.93
C VAL A 59 -5.49 0.87 1.24
N LEU A 60 -5.81 0.58 -0.02
CA LEU A 60 -5.05 -0.24 -0.94
C LEU A 60 -4.50 0.66 -2.06
N LEU A 61 -3.26 0.42 -2.48
CA LEU A 61 -2.74 0.98 -3.73
C LEU A 61 -3.00 -0.01 -4.86
N LYS A 62 -3.75 0.37 -5.89
CA LYS A 62 -3.92 -0.42 -7.10
C LYS A 62 -2.87 -0.03 -8.14
N VAL A 63 -2.14 -1.00 -8.67
CA VAL A 63 -1.19 -0.82 -9.78
C VAL A 63 -1.45 -1.90 -10.83
N GLY A 64 -1.87 -1.48 -12.02
CA GLY A 64 -2.37 -2.42 -13.03
C GLY A 64 -3.65 -3.12 -12.55
N GLU A 65 -3.61 -4.44 -12.42
CA GLU A 65 -4.75 -5.28 -12.01
C GLU A 65 -4.70 -5.71 -10.53
N ASP A 66 -3.57 -5.46 -9.86
CA ASP A 66 -3.32 -5.91 -8.48
C ASP A 66 -3.44 -4.77 -7.48
N TYR A 67 -3.80 -5.14 -6.26
CA TYR A 67 -3.95 -4.27 -5.09
C TYR A 67 -2.84 -4.57 -4.09
N TYR A 68 -2.27 -3.54 -3.50
CA TYR A 68 -1.11 -3.63 -2.62
C TYR A 68 -1.39 -2.97 -1.28
N ASP A 69 -1.02 -3.67 -0.23
CA ASP A 69 -0.86 -3.15 1.12
C ASP A 69 0.42 -3.75 1.74
N ALA A 70 0.61 -3.58 3.05
CA ALA A 70 1.79 -4.13 3.72
C ALA A 70 1.79 -5.67 3.82
N ALA A 71 0.66 -6.35 3.56
CA ALA A 71 0.62 -7.81 3.45
C ALA A 71 1.07 -8.29 2.07
N GLY A 72 1.17 -7.39 1.08
CA GLY A 72 1.70 -7.66 -0.25
C GLY A 72 0.64 -7.47 -1.34
N ALA A 73 0.73 -8.30 -2.39
CA ALA A 73 -0.16 -8.22 -3.55
C ALA A 73 -1.42 -9.08 -3.36
N SER A 74 -2.57 -8.52 -3.73
CA SER A 74 -3.87 -9.19 -3.75
C SER A 74 -4.63 -8.88 -5.04
N SER A 75 -5.36 -9.87 -5.57
CA SER A 75 -6.32 -9.63 -6.66
C SER A 75 -7.61 -9.00 -6.12
N ALA A 76 -8.42 -8.36 -6.97
CA ALA A 76 -9.73 -7.81 -6.58
C ALA A 76 -10.63 -8.86 -5.89
N GLU A 77 -10.62 -10.10 -6.39
CA GLU A 77 -11.39 -11.20 -5.78
C GLU A 77 -10.84 -11.60 -4.41
N ALA A 78 -9.52 -11.59 -4.23
CA ALA A 78 -8.91 -11.87 -2.92
C ALA A 78 -9.26 -10.77 -1.91
N VAL A 79 -9.20 -9.51 -2.33
CA VAL A 79 -9.62 -8.35 -1.53
C VAL A 79 -11.09 -8.50 -1.13
N GLY A 80 -12.01 -8.69 -2.08
CA GLY A 80 -13.43 -8.82 -1.78
C GLY A 80 -13.86 -10.07 -1.02
N ARG A 81 -12.94 -11.04 -0.82
CA ARG A 81 -13.15 -12.16 0.11
C ARG A 81 -12.62 -11.88 1.52
N ALA A 82 -11.52 -11.12 1.60
CA ALA A 82 -10.90 -10.74 2.86
C ALA A 82 -11.68 -9.63 3.56
N TRP A 83 -12.31 -8.77 2.77
CA TRP A 83 -13.10 -7.61 3.19
C TRP A 83 -14.56 -7.84 2.79
N ASP A 84 -15.52 -7.28 3.53
CA ASP A 84 -16.96 -7.49 3.32
C ASP A 84 -17.51 -6.67 2.13
N GLY A 85 -16.73 -6.58 1.05
CA GLY A 85 -17.03 -5.78 -0.12
C GLY A 85 -15.86 -5.67 -1.10
N PRO A 86 -16.14 -5.35 -2.38
CA PRO A 86 -15.08 -5.07 -3.35
C PRO A 86 -14.33 -3.77 -3.00
N PRO A 87 -13.07 -3.61 -3.44
CA PRO A 87 -12.36 -2.35 -3.34
C PRO A 87 -13.06 -1.26 -4.16
N GLU A 88 -13.24 -0.10 -3.55
CA GLU A 88 -13.85 1.08 -4.15
C GLU A 88 -12.78 2.13 -4.45
N TYR A 89 -12.85 2.72 -5.65
CA TYR A 89 -11.95 3.81 -6.03
C TYR A 89 -12.15 5.01 -5.10
N PHE A 90 -11.05 5.57 -4.61
CA PHE A 90 -11.07 6.71 -3.71
C PHE A 90 -10.31 7.92 -4.26
N GLY A 91 -9.19 7.72 -4.95
CA GLY A 91 -8.41 8.82 -5.53
C GLY A 91 -7.21 8.37 -6.35
N GLU A 92 -6.50 9.33 -6.93
CA GLU A 92 -5.27 9.10 -7.70
C GLU A 92 -4.05 9.85 -7.11
N ALA A 93 -2.89 9.72 -7.77
CA ALA A 93 -1.70 10.48 -7.38
C ALA A 93 -1.95 12.00 -7.39
N GLY A 94 -1.52 12.70 -6.36
CA GLY A 94 -1.80 14.12 -6.13
C GLY A 94 -3.02 14.41 -5.24
N GLU A 95 -3.76 13.38 -4.80
CA GLU A 95 -4.86 13.49 -3.83
C GLU A 95 -4.49 12.95 -2.44
N GLU A 96 -3.19 12.93 -2.09
CA GLU A 96 -2.68 12.30 -0.86
C GLU A 96 -3.30 12.93 0.41
N ASP A 97 -3.56 14.24 0.40
CA ASP A 97 -4.18 14.94 1.53
C ASP A 97 -5.59 14.39 1.83
N SER A 98 -6.34 13.99 0.81
CA SER A 98 -7.67 13.37 0.98
C SER A 98 -7.56 11.96 1.57
N VAL A 99 -6.55 11.19 1.13
CA VAL A 99 -6.25 9.84 1.62
C VAL A 99 -5.82 9.86 3.09
N LEU A 100 -4.97 10.82 3.46
CA LEU A 100 -4.53 10.99 4.85
C LEU A 100 -5.66 11.45 5.76
N ARG A 101 -6.53 12.35 5.29
CA ARG A 101 -7.68 12.82 6.07
C ARG A 101 -8.65 11.69 6.40
N LEU A 102 -8.88 10.76 5.47
CA LEU A 102 -9.69 9.56 5.73
C LEU A 102 -9.08 8.67 6.82
N ALA A 103 -7.77 8.44 6.77
CA ALA A 103 -7.05 7.66 7.79
C ALA A 103 -7.08 8.33 9.18
N ASP A 104 -6.98 9.66 9.23
CA ASP A 104 -7.04 10.44 10.47
C ASP A 104 -8.48 10.47 11.06
N ASP A 105 -9.51 10.64 10.22
CA ASP A 105 -10.92 10.62 10.63
C ASP A 105 -11.36 9.23 11.15
N SER A 106 -10.64 8.17 10.76
CA SER A 106 -10.88 6.78 11.16
C SER A 106 -10.30 6.42 12.54
N GLY A 107 -9.61 7.34 13.22
CA GLY A 107 -9.06 7.12 14.57
C GLY A 107 -7.78 6.27 14.62
N CYS A 108 -7.11 6.13 13.48
CA CYS A 108 -6.13 5.08 13.27
C CYS A 108 -4.70 5.57 13.50
N MET A 109 -4.42 6.03 14.73
CA MET A 109 -3.10 6.55 15.08
C MET A 109 -2.14 5.42 15.45
N GLY A 110 -1.49 4.84 14.44
CA GLY A 110 -0.23 4.11 14.62
C GLY A 110 0.90 5.06 15.00
N ALA A 111 1.99 4.55 15.58
CA ALA A 111 3.18 5.35 15.88
C ALA A 111 3.65 6.13 14.62
N PRO A 112 4.23 7.34 14.78
CA PRO A 112 4.66 8.14 13.64
C PRO A 112 5.59 7.34 12.73
N LEU A 113 5.15 7.16 11.48
CA LEU A 113 5.91 6.48 10.44
C LEU A 113 6.80 7.51 9.74
N ASP A 114 8.11 7.25 9.73
CA ASP A 114 9.06 8.07 8.97
C ASP A 114 8.88 7.76 7.47
N MET A 115 8.10 8.62 6.81
CA MET A 115 7.71 8.48 5.41
C MET A 115 8.92 8.53 4.47
N GLU A 116 9.87 9.44 4.72
CA GLU A 116 11.06 9.57 3.88
C GLU A 116 11.92 8.31 3.97
N ALA A 117 12.11 7.78 5.19
CA ALA A 117 12.83 6.53 5.39
C ALA A 117 12.11 5.33 4.77
N LEU A 118 10.78 5.26 4.86
CA LEU A 118 9.98 4.19 4.25
C LEU A 118 10.10 4.22 2.72
N GLU A 119 9.90 5.38 2.11
CA GLU A 119 10.04 5.56 0.67
C GLU A 119 11.44 5.20 0.18
N ALA A 120 12.49 5.63 0.89
CA ALA A 120 13.86 5.31 0.53
C ALA A 120 14.11 3.78 0.54
N ARG A 121 13.62 3.08 1.57
CA ARG A 121 13.72 1.62 1.68
C ARG A 121 12.92 0.91 0.58
N LEU A 122 11.72 1.40 0.27
CA LEU A 122 10.91 0.85 -0.82
C LEU A 122 11.61 1.06 -2.17
N ARG A 123 12.17 2.23 -2.45
CA ARG A 123 12.94 2.50 -3.68
C ARG A 123 14.18 1.61 -3.78
N GLU A 124 14.89 1.41 -2.67
CA GLU A 124 16.06 0.53 -2.61
C GLU A 124 15.68 -0.92 -2.90
N ALA A 125 14.65 -1.45 -2.23
CA ALA A 125 14.16 -2.81 -2.42
C ALA A 125 13.55 -3.03 -3.81
N LEU A 126 12.84 -2.04 -4.34
CA LEU A 126 12.32 -2.07 -5.70
C LEU A 126 13.47 -2.09 -6.71
N GLY A 127 14.61 -1.46 -6.45
CA GLY A 127 15.72 -1.34 -7.39
C GLY A 127 15.37 -0.55 -8.67
N PRO A 128 16.30 -0.45 -9.65
CA PRO A 128 16.05 0.33 -10.86
C PRO A 128 14.95 -0.32 -11.71
N ALA A 129 14.03 0.47 -12.26
CA ALA A 129 12.85 -0.04 -12.98
C ALA A 129 13.17 -1.03 -14.12
N ASP A 130 14.36 -0.94 -14.71
CA ASP A 130 14.85 -1.81 -15.79
C ASP A 130 15.73 -2.99 -15.30
N ALA A 131 15.87 -3.20 -13.98
CA ALA A 131 16.61 -4.35 -13.47
C ALA A 131 15.85 -5.64 -13.85
N PRO A 132 16.53 -6.68 -14.35
CA PRO A 132 15.90 -7.97 -14.54
C PRO A 132 15.38 -8.49 -13.19
N SER A 133 14.14 -8.99 -13.17
CA SER A 133 13.63 -9.70 -11.99
C SER A 133 14.59 -10.84 -11.68
N ALA A 134 15.27 -10.77 -10.54
CA ALA A 134 16.17 -11.84 -10.12
C ALA A 134 15.36 -13.15 -10.03
N PRO A 135 15.90 -14.29 -10.48
CA PRO A 135 15.22 -15.56 -10.32
C PRO A 135 15.08 -15.87 -8.83
N THR A 136 13.85 -16.19 -8.42
CA THR A 136 13.55 -16.73 -7.10
C THR A 136 14.31 -18.05 -6.93
N LEU A 137 15.22 -18.11 -5.95
CA LEU A 137 15.93 -19.32 -5.54
C LEU A 137 15.00 -20.28 -4.79
#